data_AF-A0A3B8HGC1-F1
#
_entry.id   AF-A0A3B8HGC1-F1
#
_cell.length_a   1.000
_cell.length_b   1.000
_cell.length_c   1.000
_cell.angle_alpha   90.00
_cell.angle_beta   90.00
_cell.angle_gamma   90.00
#
_symmetry.space_group_name_H-M   'P 1'
#
loop_
_entity.id
_entity.type
_entity.pdbx_description
1 polymer ?
#
loop_
_entity_poly.entity_id
_entity_poly.type
_entity_poly.pdbx_seq_one_letter_code
_entity_poly.pdbx_strand_id
1 'polypeptide(L)'
;MVRILEAIKRIVPGRRLAKIEPADLEELRNTFKGRYHNFKLLLNANNKALEIMTEMEQALRGHRPFGMSFIRAACTGVSVNVFRIVKNLDQLAPGRYEELYTRFKAIQDQTNEILALKKVARGERLVIPFREVDKDLADQVGSKMANIGEVRNHLQLPVPAGFVVTSLGYQRFMEHNDLQAEIDRRLQASEGKQLDQLYALSADIQQLIIRAPLPEDLTKAIMDGYREVAAQAGEGVKVSMRSSALGEDSAGTSFAGQYRSELNVSEDNILEAYKEIIASKYTLQAISYRLNRGIRDEDVAMCVGCMAMVNAVSGGVLYTRNPLNIRDDSIFINSVWGLPKSVVDGSVACDLFVASRSDPPDILTRDVKLKDHKFVCYPDEGVCRLDLTGESSPSASLNDDQIRELVGIALRIEEHYGIPQDIEWAVGP
;
A
#
# COMPACT_ATOMS: atom_id res chain seq x y z
N MET A 1 62.37 -12.98 23.07
CA MET A 1 63.01 -14.16 22.45
C MET A 1 63.10 -15.35 23.42
N VAL A 2 63.63 -15.16 24.64
CA VAL A 2 63.80 -16.24 25.65
C VAL A 2 62.48 -16.90 26.10
N ARG A 3 61.41 -16.12 26.32
CA ARG A 3 60.10 -16.64 26.77
C ARG A 3 59.32 -17.49 25.74
N ILE A 4 59.59 -17.30 24.44
CA ILE A 4 58.93 -18.08 23.37
C ILE A 4 59.62 -19.45 23.22
N LEU A 5 60.95 -19.48 23.37
CA LEU A 5 61.74 -20.70 23.36
C LEU A 5 61.45 -21.62 24.57
N GLU A 6 61.11 -21.05 25.73
CA GLU A 6 60.67 -21.83 26.90
C GLU A 6 59.27 -22.45 26.73
N ALA A 7 58.35 -21.76 26.05
CA ALA A 7 57.01 -22.29 25.77
C ALA A 7 57.05 -23.50 24.83
N ILE A 8 57.96 -23.50 23.85
CA ILE A 8 58.14 -24.60 22.89
C ILE A 8 58.81 -25.82 23.54
N LYS A 9 59.70 -25.63 24.54
CA LYS A 9 60.36 -26.73 25.26
C LYS A 9 59.41 -27.59 26.11
N ARG A 10 58.26 -27.05 26.55
CA ARG A 10 57.29 -27.78 27.39
C ARG A 10 56.34 -28.71 26.62
N ILE A 11 56.26 -28.60 25.29
CA ILE A 11 55.23 -29.29 24.49
C ILE A 11 55.74 -30.62 23.90
N VAL A 12 57.06 -30.85 23.80
CA VAL A 12 57.60 -32.12 23.25
C VAL A 12 58.88 -32.55 23.99
N PRO A 13 58.82 -33.48 24.95
CA PRO A 13 60.02 -34.07 25.52
C PRO A 13 60.55 -35.16 24.58
N GLY A 14 61.76 -34.98 24.02
CA GLY A 14 62.56 -36.09 23.50
C GLY A 14 62.82 -36.19 21.99
N ARG A 15 62.61 -35.15 21.18
CA ARG A 15 63.14 -35.12 19.79
C ARG A 15 64.21 -34.03 19.63
N ARG A 16 65.42 -34.43 19.22
CA ARG A 16 66.48 -33.54 18.71
C ARG A 16 65.85 -32.62 17.66
N LEU A 17 65.80 -31.33 17.95
CA LEU A 17 65.41 -30.31 16.96
C LEU A 17 66.43 -30.37 15.82
N ALA A 18 66.01 -30.88 14.67
CA ALA A 18 66.70 -30.62 13.41
C ALA A 18 66.85 -29.09 13.30
N LYS A 19 68.03 -28.62 12.88
CA LYS A 19 68.29 -27.19 12.67
C LYS A 19 67.25 -26.69 11.66
N ILE A 20 66.28 -25.91 12.14
CA ILE A 20 65.34 -25.22 11.26
C ILE A 20 66.17 -24.15 10.53
N GLU A 21 66.26 -24.24 9.21
CA GLU A 21 67.01 -23.26 8.44
C GLU A 21 66.31 -21.89 8.51
N PRO A 22 67.06 -20.77 8.41
CA PRO A 22 66.47 -19.43 8.46
C PRO A 22 65.35 -19.22 7.42
N ALA A 23 65.45 -19.88 6.26
CA ALA A 23 64.45 -19.86 5.20
C ALA A 23 63.11 -20.52 5.62
N ASP A 24 63.16 -21.67 6.31
CA ASP A 24 61.98 -22.37 6.83
C ASP A 24 61.24 -21.55 7.90
N LEU A 25 62.00 -20.81 8.72
CA LEU A 25 61.45 -19.90 9.73
C LEU A 25 60.74 -18.70 9.08
N GLU A 26 61.26 -18.20 7.97
CA GLU A 26 60.68 -17.10 7.23
C GLU A 26 59.40 -17.53 6.49
N GLU A 27 59.41 -18.72 5.90
CA GLU A 27 58.23 -19.35 5.29
C GLU A 27 57.13 -19.59 6.33
N LEU A 28 57.43 -20.24 7.45
CA LEU A 28 56.49 -20.46 8.56
C LEU A 28 55.91 -19.13 9.08
N ARG A 29 56.74 -18.08 9.17
CA ARG A 29 56.31 -16.76 9.61
C ARG A 29 55.39 -16.10 8.57
N ASN A 30 55.63 -16.31 7.28
CA ASN A 30 54.77 -15.83 6.20
C ASN A 30 53.44 -16.58 6.16
N THR A 31 53.44 -17.91 6.31
CA THR A 31 52.23 -18.72 6.42
C THR A 31 51.40 -18.33 7.63
N PHE A 32 52.05 -18.11 8.79
CA PHE A 32 51.36 -17.66 10.00
C PHE A 32 50.77 -16.27 9.85
N LYS A 33 51.49 -15.32 9.24
CA LYS A 33 50.97 -13.98 8.90
C LYS A 33 49.77 -14.06 7.96
N GLY A 34 49.83 -14.90 6.92
CA GLY A 34 48.73 -15.10 5.97
C GLY A 34 47.48 -15.67 6.66
N ARG A 35 47.64 -16.70 7.50
CA ARG A 35 46.54 -17.25 8.30
C ARG A 35 45.96 -16.21 9.26
N TYR A 36 46.81 -15.49 9.98
CA TYR A 36 46.36 -14.44 10.89
C TYR A 36 45.59 -13.32 10.17
N HIS A 37 46.01 -12.96 8.95
CA HIS A 37 45.31 -11.99 8.11
C HIS A 37 43.92 -12.49 7.70
N ASN A 38 43.82 -13.73 7.16
CA ASN A 38 42.53 -14.34 6.80
C ASN A 38 41.60 -14.48 8.01
N PHE A 39 42.14 -14.80 9.19
CA PHE A 39 41.35 -14.83 10.42
C PHE A 39 40.76 -13.46 10.79
N LYS A 40 41.53 -12.37 10.63
CA LYS A 40 41.00 -11.01 10.82
C LYS A 40 39.91 -10.66 9.81
N LEU A 41 40.10 -11.02 8.54
CA LEU A 41 39.10 -10.78 7.49
C LEU A 41 37.81 -11.55 7.75
N LEU A 42 37.92 -12.79 8.23
CA LEU A 42 36.79 -13.60 8.66
C LEU A 42 36.00 -12.92 9.77
N LEU A 43 36.68 -12.49 10.84
CA LEU A 43 36.03 -11.81 11.97
C LEU A 43 35.33 -10.53 11.54
N ASN A 44 35.96 -9.74 10.67
CA ASN A 44 35.37 -8.51 10.16
C ASN A 44 34.10 -8.80 9.34
N ALA A 45 34.15 -9.77 8.43
CA ALA A 45 32.97 -10.19 7.65
C ALA A 45 31.84 -10.71 8.55
N ASN A 46 32.16 -11.51 9.57
CA ASN A 46 31.18 -11.99 10.55
C ASN A 46 30.51 -10.84 11.32
N ASN A 47 31.29 -9.89 11.83
CA ASN A 47 30.73 -8.75 12.54
C ASN A 47 29.82 -7.91 11.64
N LYS A 48 30.22 -7.69 10.37
CA LYS A 48 29.38 -6.94 9.42
C LYS A 48 28.07 -7.66 9.10
N ALA A 49 28.09 -8.99 8.96
CA ALA A 49 26.86 -9.75 8.78
C ALA A 49 25.92 -9.63 9.99
N LEU A 50 26.47 -9.73 11.22
CA LEU A 50 25.70 -9.58 12.46
C LEU A 50 25.15 -8.17 12.66
N GLU A 51 25.89 -7.13 12.28
CA GLU A 51 25.40 -5.74 12.27
C GLU A 51 24.17 -5.61 11.37
N ILE A 52 24.23 -6.13 10.14
CA ILE A 52 23.10 -6.09 9.20
C ILE A 52 21.91 -6.90 9.73
N MET A 53 22.14 -8.08 10.30
CA MET A 53 21.07 -8.88 10.92
C MET A 53 20.43 -8.16 12.11
N THR A 54 21.23 -7.48 12.94
CA THR A 54 20.74 -6.65 14.05
C THR A 54 19.88 -5.50 13.53
N GLU A 55 20.30 -4.85 12.45
CA GLU A 55 19.50 -3.83 11.79
C GLU A 55 18.18 -4.37 11.25
N MET A 56 18.15 -5.60 10.71
CA MET A 56 16.93 -6.28 10.29
C MET A 56 16.02 -6.63 11.48
N GLU A 57 16.56 -7.10 12.60
CA GLU A 57 15.78 -7.36 13.82
C GLU A 57 15.19 -6.08 14.41
N GLN A 58 15.96 -4.99 14.44
CA GLN A 58 15.46 -3.69 14.89
C GLN A 58 14.35 -3.15 13.99
N ALA A 59 14.51 -3.34 12.67
CA ALA A 59 13.50 -3.02 11.68
C ALA A 59 12.21 -3.82 11.95
N LEU A 60 12.30 -5.14 12.18
CA LEU A 60 11.16 -6.01 12.51
C LEU A 60 10.41 -5.61 13.79
N ARG A 61 11.10 -4.99 14.77
CA ARG A 61 10.46 -4.47 16.00
C ARG A 61 9.62 -3.21 15.76
N GLY A 62 9.54 -2.69 14.54
CA GLY A 62 8.65 -1.58 14.16
C GLY A 62 9.08 -0.18 14.61
N HIS A 63 10.32 -0.02 15.08
CA HIS A 63 10.82 1.27 15.61
C HIS A 63 11.24 2.25 14.51
N ARG A 64 11.57 1.74 13.31
CA ARG A 64 11.83 2.55 12.11
C ARG A 64 11.12 1.94 10.90
N PRO A 65 10.48 2.76 10.04
CA PRO A 65 9.96 2.30 8.76
C PRO A 65 11.13 1.84 7.86
N PHE A 66 10.99 0.77 7.05
CA PHE A 66 12.06 0.27 6.17
C PHE A 66 11.53 -0.34 4.87
N GLY A 67 12.23 -0.04 3.76
CA GLY A 67 12.03 -0.42 2.35
C GLY A 67 12.28 -1.89 1.95
N MET A 68 11.68 -2.37 0.86
CA MET A 68 12.19 -3.57 0.17
C MET A 68 13.58 -3.33 -0.46
N SER A 69 13.96 -2.09 -0.76
CA SER A 69 15.36 -1.73 -1.08
C SER A 69 16.29 -2.00 0.10
N PHE A 70 15.88 -1.65 1.34
CA PHE A 70 16.59 -2.02 2.56
C PHE A 70 16.65 -3.54 2.74
N ILE A 71 15.55 -4.27 2.54
CA ILE A 71 15.53 -5.74 2.66
C ILE A 71 16.47 -6.38 1.62
N ARG A 72 16.39 -5.98 0.34
CA ARG A 72 17.29 -6.49 -0.71
C ARG A 72 18.75 -6.14 -0.43
N ALA A 73 19.04 -4.91 0.01
CA ALA A 73 20.38 -4.47 0.38
C ALA A 73 20.92 -5.25 1.60
N ALA A 74 20.09 -5.50 2.60
CA ALA A 74 20.43 -6.28 3.78
C ALA A 74 20.68 -7.76 3.41
N CYS A 75 19.79 -8.39 2.66
CA CYS A 75 19.97 -9.77 2.16
C CYS A 75 21.23 -9.90 1.28
N THR A 76 21.48 -8.93 0.40
CA THR A 76 22.71 -8.89 -0.43
C THR A 76 23.95 -8.70 0.45
N GLY A 77 23.91 -7.77 1.39
CA GLY A 77 25.01 -7.49 2.31
C GLY A 77 25.35 -8.67 3.21
N VAL A 78 24.35 -9.35 3.76
CA VAL A 78 24.52 -10.61 4.50
C VAL A 78 25.13 -11.67 3.59
N SER A 79 24.59 -11.88 2.39
CA SER A 79 25.09 -12.89 1.44
C SER A 79 26.56 -12.65 1.08
N VAL A 80 26.95 -11.41 0.79
CA VAL A 80 28.34 -11.03 0.47
C VAL A 80 29.28 -11.32 1.66
N ASN A 81 28.86 -10.97 2.88
CA ASN A 81 29.69 -11.19 4.06
C ASN A 81 29.79 -12.68 4.43
N VAL A 82 28.70 -13.45 4.32
CA VAL A 82 28.72 -14.91 4.51
C VAL A 82 29.64 -15.57 3.48
N PHE A 83 29.57 -15.18 2.21
CA PHE A 83 30.50 -15.66 1.19
C PHE A 83 31.97 -15.36 1.55
N ARG A 84 32.26 -14.16 2.06
CA ARG A 84 33.60 -13.80 2.56
C ARG A 84 34.04 -14.66 3.74
N ILE A 85 33.13 -15.00 4.66
CA ILE A 85 33.43 -15.92 5.78
C ILE A 85 33.85 -17.29 5.23
N VAL A 86 33.05 -17.86 4.33
CA VAL A 86 33.34 -19.16 3.69
C VAL A 86 34.68 -19.12 2.96
N LYS A 87 34.96 -18.06 2.19
CA LYS A 87 36.24 -17.87 1.50
C LYS A 87 37.43 -17.82 2.46
N ASN A 88 37.34 -17.05 3.55
CA ASN A 88 38.44 -16.94 4.50
C ASN A 88 38.64 -18.22 5.33
N LEU A 89 37.58 -18.97 5.62
CA LEU A 89 37.66 -20.29 6.25
C LEU A 89 38.44 -21.28 5.37
N ASP A 90 38.15 -21.30 4.07
CA ASP A 90 38.87 -22.12 3.11
C ASP A 90 40.35 -21.72 2.99
N GLN A 91 40.67 -20.43 3.00
CA GLN A 91 42.07 -19.97 3.04
C GLN A 91 42.81 -20.34 4.34
N LEU A 92 42.09 -20.50 5.45
CA LEU A 92 42.67 -20.94 6.74
C LEU A 92 42.92 -22.46 6.76
N ALA A 93 42.04 -23.24 6.14
CA ALA A 93 42.15 -24.70 6.02
C ALA A 93 41.65 -25.18 4.65
N PRO A 94 42.51 -25.13 3.61
CA PRO A 94 42.13 -25.46 2.25
C PRO A 94 41.53 -26.87 2.12
N GLY A 95 40.42 -26.98 1.39
CA GLY A 95 39.75 -28.26 1.10
C GLY A 95 38.91 -28.81 2.25
N ARG A 96 38.90 -28.18 3.43
CA ARG A 96 38.11 -28.64 4.59
C ARG A 96 36.65 -28.17 4.56
N TYR A 97 36.36 -27.09 3.85
CA TYR A 97 35.08 -26.37 3.92
C TYR A 97 34.37 -26.22 2.57
N GLU A 98 34.71 -27.03 1.57
CA GLU A 98 34.16 -26.91 0.21
C GLU A 98 32.62 -27.03 0.18
N GLU A 99 32.03 -27.88 1.03
CA GLU A 99 30.57 -28.04 1.11
C GLU A 99 29.83 -26.75 1.50
N LEU A 100 30.50 -25.81 2.21
CA LEU A 100 29.90 -24.54 2.60
C LEU A 100 29.52 -23.68 1.39
N TYR A 101 30.25 -23.78 0.28
CA TYR A 101 29.89 -23.06 -0.95
C TYR A 101 28.58 -23.59 -1.54
N THR A 102 28.39 -24.91 -1.56
CA THR A 102 27.14 -25.53 -2.03
C THR A 102 25.96 -25.14 -1.15
N ARG A 103 26.13 -25.18 0.17
CA ARG A 103 25.08 -24.76 1.12
C ARG A 103 24.76 -23.28 1.02
N PHE A 104 25.79 -22.44 0.91
CA PHE A 104 25.63 -20.99 0.70
C PHE A 104 24.79 -20.70 -0.54
N LYS A 105 25.11 -21.34 -1.68
CA LYS A 105 24.37 -21.15 -2.92
C LYS A 105 22.91 -21.57 -2.80
N ALA A 106 22.62 -22.72 -2.20
CA ALA A 106 21.24 -23.18 -2.00
C ALA A 106 20.40 -22.20 -1.16
N ILE A 107 20.95 -21.66 -0.08
CA ILE A 107 20.26 -20.66 0.76
C ILE A 107 20.07 -19.34 0.00
N GLN A 108 21.08 -18.92 -0.77
CA GLN A 108 20.99 -17.72 -1.60
C GLN A 108 19.87 -17.83 -2.65
N ASP A 109 19.76 -18.98 -3.31
CA ASP A 109 18.73 -19.25 -4.32
C ASP A 109 17.32 -19.21 -3.69
N GLN A 110 17.12 -19.87 -2.53
CA GLN A 110 15.85 -19.81 -1.78
C GLN A 110 15.48 -18.38 -1.35
N THR A 111 16.46 -17.62 -0.88
CA THR A 111 16.25 -16.22 -0.46
C THR A 111 15.83 -15.38 -1.67
N ASN A 112 16.50 -15.57 -2.82
CA ASN A 112 16.17 -14.86 -4.05
C ASN A 112 14.76 -15.21 -4.56
N GLU A 113 14.34 -16.47 -4.46
CA GLU A 113 12.99 -16.91 -4.83
C GLU A 113 11.93 -16.20 -3.98
N ILE A 114 12.12 -16.15 -2.66
CA ILE A 114 11.23 -15.42 -1.74
C ILE A 114 11.19 -13.92 -2.09
N LEU A 115 12.35 -13.31 -2.37
CA LEU A 115 12.44 -11.90 -2.77
C LEU A 115 11.86 -11.62 -4.17
N ALA A 116 11.71 -12.65 -5.01
CA ALA A 116 11.23 -12.56 -6.39
C ALA A 116 9.73 -12.86 -6.53
N LEU A 117 9.06 -13.42 -5.51
CA LEU A 117 7.62 -13.66 -5.52
C LEU A 117 6.87 -12.33 -5.78
N LYS A 118 6.42 -12.15 -7.03
CA LYS A 118 5.40 -11.18 -7.42
C LYS A 118 4.04 -11.77 -7.05
N LYS A 119 3.17 -11.02 -6.38
CA LYS A 119 1.75 -11.38 -6.35
C LYS A 119 1.22 -11.27 -7.79
N VAL A 120 1.12 -12.40 -8.48
CA VAL A 120 0.47 -12.48 -9.79
C VAL A 120 -0.99 -12.05 -9.61
N ALA A 121 -1.51 -11.18 -10.49
CA ALA A 121 -2.93 -10.85 -10.44
C ALA A 121 -3.73 -12.14 -10.59
N ARG A 122 -4.63 -12.38 -9.64
CA ARG A 122 -5.58 -13.48 -9.73
C ARG A 122 -6.73 -13.01 -10.63
N GLY A 123 -7.17 -13.85 -11.56
CA GLY A 123 -8.31 -13.57 -12.46
C GLY A 123 -7.93 -13.33 -13.92
N GLU A 124 -8.91 -13.50 -14.82
CA GLU A 124 -8.72 -13.44 -16.29
C GLU A 124 -9.36 -12.19 -16.92
N ARG A 125 -10.09 -11.37 -16.14
CA ARG A 125 -10.88 -10.25 -16.66
C ARG A 125 -10.26 -8.90 -16.30
N LEU A 126 -10.20 -7.99 -17.28
CA LEU A 126 -9.73 -6.61 -17.11
C LEU A 126 -10.74 -5.74 -16.35
N VAL A 127 -12.03 -6.04 -16.50
CA VAL A 127 -13.15 -5.35 -15.86
C VAL A 127 -14.14 -6.37 -15.30
N ILE A 128 -14.66 -6.12 -14.11
CA ILE A 128 -15.69 -6.95 -13.46
C ILE A 128 -16.85 -6.04 -13.01
N PRO A 129 -18.11 -6.32 -13.41
CA PRO A 129 -19.27 -5.55 -12.95
C PRO A 129 -19.55 -5.82 -11.47
N PHE A 130 -20.04 -4.84 -10.71
CA PHE A 130 -20.31 -4.99 -9.27
C PHE A 130 -21.23 -6.15 -8.91
N ARG A 131 -22.10 -6.58 -9.83
CA ARG A 131 -22.98 -7.75 -9.64
C ARG A 131 -22.26 -9.09 -9.53
N GLU A 132 -20.96 -9.11 -9.84
CA GLU A 132 -20.10 -10.28 -9.76
C GLU A 132 -18.92 -10.05 -8.80
N VAL A 133 -18.96 -8.97 -8.02
CA VAL A 133 -17.92 -8.65 -7.03
C VAL A 133 -18.39 -9.06 -5.63
N ASP A 134 -17.52 -9.72 -4.87
CA ASP A 134 -17.71 -10.01 -3.45
C ASP A 134 -16.38 -9.79 -2.70
N LYS A 135 -16.39 -10.02 -1.39
CA LYS A 135 -15.20 -9.88 -0.55
C LYS A 135 -14.06 -10.83 -0.94
N ASP A 136 -14.35 -11.99 -1.53
CA ASP A 136 -13.35 -12.99 -1.90
C ASP A 136 -12.51 -12.54 -3.10
N LEU A 137 -13.03 -11.59 -3.88
CA LEU A 137 -12.34 -10.96 -5.00
C LEU A 137 -11.44 -9.77 -4.58
N ALA A 138 -11.21 -9.52 -3.29
CA ALA A 138 -10.37 -8.42 -2.81
C ALA A 138 -8.96 -8.39 -3.42
N ASP A 139 -8.35 -9.55 -3.70
CA ASP A 139 -7.05 -9.67 -4.39
C ASP A 139 -7.11 -9.23 -5.88
N GLN A 140 -8.30 -9.11 -6.46
CA GLN A 140 -8.53 -8.75 -7.86
C GLN A 140 -9.07 -7.33 -8.05
N VAL A 141 -9.89 -6.86 -7.11
CA VAL A 141 -10.60 -5.56 -7.23
C VAL A 141 -10.21 -4.55 -6.14
N GLY A 142 -9.35 -4.94 -5.21
CA GLY A 142 -9.01 -4.17 -4.01
C GLY A 142 -10.13 -4.18 -2.97
N SER A 143 -9.75 -3.99 -1.71
CA SER A 143 -10.64 -4.19 -0.56
C SER A 143 -11.87 -3.28 -0.59
N LYS A 144 -11.71 -2.01 -1.01
CA LYS A 144 -12.82 -1.06 -1.09
C LYS A 144 -13.93 -1.55 -2.01
N MET A 145 -13.57 -1.91 -3.24
CA MET A 145 -14.57 -2.37 -4.21
C MET A 145 -15.11 -3.76 -3.88
N ALA A 146 -14.31 -4.62 -3.25
CA ALA A 146 -14.77 -5.91 -2.73
C ALA A 146 -15.88 -5.72 -1.67
N ASN A 147 -15.70 -4.76 -0.75
CA ASN A 147 -16.72 -4.39 0.23
C ASN A 147 -17.98 -3.81 -0.42
N ILE A 148 -17.84 -2.96 -1.44
CA ILE A 148 -18.99 -2.44 -2.21
C ILE A 148 -19.78 -3.58 -2.85
N GLY A 149 -19.10 -4.56 -3.44
CA GLY A 149 -19.72 -5.77 -4.00
C GLY A 149 -20.42 -6.62 -2.94
N GLU A 150 -19.79 -6.83 -1.78
CA GLU A 150 -20.36 -7.59 -0.66
C GLU A 150 -21.66 -6.94 -0.14
N VAL A 151 -21.62 -5.63 0.12
CA VAL A 151 -22.78 -4.84 0.57
C VAL A 151 -23.92 -4.89 -0.46
N ARG A 152 -23.60 -4.81 -1.76
CA ARG A 152 -24.59 -4.89 -2.83
C ARG A 152 -25.21 -6.29 -2.96
N ASN A 153 -24.39 -7.32 -3.01
CA ASN A 153 -24.82 -8.65 -3.47
C ASN A 153 -25.31 -9.54 -2.31
N HIS A 154 -24.65 -9.45 -1.14
CA HIS A 154 -24.99 -10.27 0.01
C HIS A 154 -25.96 -9.57 0.97
N LEU A 155 -25.79 -8.26 1.18
CA LEU A 155 -26.72 -7.48 2.02
C LEU A 155 -27.89 -6.86 1.26
N GLN A 156 -27.85 -6.86 -0.08
CA GLN A 156 -28.89 -6.28 -0.93
C GLN A 156 -29.20 -4.83 -0.55
N LEU A 157 -28.17 -4.09 -0.14
CA LEU A 157 -28.26 -2.68 0.22
C LEU A 157 -28.12 -1.81 -1.03
N PRO A 158 -28.69 -0.59 -1.02
CA PRO A 158 -28.65 0.31 -2.16
C PRO A 158 -27.21 0.74 -2.44
N VAL A 159 -26.68 0.29 -3.57
CA VAL A 159 -25.36 0.64 -4.09
C VAL A 159 -25.52 1.05 -5.55
N PRO A 160 -24.96 2.20 -5.98
CA PRO A 160 -25.01 2.61 -7.38
C PRO A 160 -24.46 1.54 -8.33
N ALA A 161 -25.04 1.45 -9.54
CA ALA A 161 -24.52 0.57 -10.58
C ALA A 161 -23.07 0.92 -10.90
N GLY A 162 -22.24 -0.09 -11.17
CA GLY A 162 -20.81 0.13 -11.36
C GLY A 162 -20.04 -1.13 -11.75
N PHE A 163 -18.75 -0.93 -11.96
CA PHE A 163 -17.78 -1.96 -12.29
C PHE A 163 -16.41 -1.61 -11.70
N VAL A 164 -15.48 -2.57 -11.73
CA VAL A 164 -14.11 -2.37 -11.30
C VAL A 164 -13.16 -2.70 -12.43
N VAL A 165 -12.23 -1.79 -12.72
CA VAL A 165 -11.01 -2.13 -13.47
C VAL A 165 -10.07 -2.86 -12.51
N THR A 166 -9.78 -4.11 -12.83
CA THR A 166 -9.11 -5.05 -11.93
C THR A 166 -7.61 -4.79 -11.81
N SER A 167 -6.96 -5.49 -10.89
CA SER A 167 -5.50 -5.54 -10.79
C SER A 167 -4.85 -6.07 -12.06
N LEU A 168 -5.52 -6.97 -12.80
CA LEU A 168 -5.09 -7.40 -14.14
C LEU A 168 -5.19 -6.26 -15.15
N GLY A 169 -6.28 -5.48 -15.14
CA GLY A 169 -6.42 -4.28 -15.96
C GLY A 169 -5.30 -3.28 -15.74
N TYR A 170 -4.97 -3.02 -14.47
CA TYR A 170 -3.81 -2.22 -14.07
C TYR A 170 -2.50 -2.81 -14.60
N GLN A 171 -2.22 -4.09 -14.37
CA GLN A 171 -0.99 -4.74 -14.85
C GLN A 171 -0.85 -4.65 -16.36
N ARG A 172 -1.94 -4.91 -17.10
CA ARG A 172 -1.98 -4.83 -18.56
C ARG A 172 -1.57 -3.45 -19.07
N PHE A 173 -2.06 -2.38 -18.43
CA PHE A 173 -1.67 -1.01 -18.77
C PHE A 173 -0.20 -0.71 -18.45
N MET A 174 0.29 -1.16 -17.29
CA MET A 174 1.67 -0.96 -16.87
C MET A 174 2.66 -1.71 -17.78
N GLU A 175 2.33 -2.94 -18.18
CA GLU A 175 3.15 -3.80 -19.04
C GLU A 175 3.19 -3.30 -20.49
N HIS A 176 2.06 -2.87 -21.06
CA HIS A 176 1.99 -2.40 -22.44
C HIS A 176 2.95 -1.24 -22.74
N ASN A 177 3.25 -0.46 -21.72
CA ASN A 177 4.04 0.77 -21.81
C ASN A 177 5.42 0.65 -21.15
N ASP A 178 5.79 -0.55 -20.66
CA ASP A 178 6.99 -0.78 -19.85
C ASP A 178 7.14 0.20 -18.66
N LEU A 179 5.99 0.68 -18.13
CA LEU A 179 5.94 1.77 -17.15
C LEU A 179 6.66 1.41 -15.87
N GLN A 180 6.47 0.17 -15.38
CA GLN A 180 7.07 -0.25 -14.12
C GLN A 180 8.60 -0.18 -14.17
N ALA A 181 9.21 -0.67 -15.25
CA ALA A 181 10.66 -0.65 -15.40
C ALA A 181 11.21 0.79 -15.46
N GLU A 182 10.53 1.69 -16.17
CA GLU A 182 10.92 3.09 -16.26
C GLU A 182 10.74 3.84 -14.93
N ILE A 183 9.66 3.55 -14.20
CA ILE A 183 9.40 4.09 -12.87
C ILE A 183 10.48 3.64 -11.88
N ASP A 184 10.78 2.34 -11.85
CA ASP A 184 11.80 1.76 -10.98
C ASP A 184 13.18 2.38 -11.26
N ARG A 185 13.53 2.57 -12.54
CA ARG A 185 14.76 3.24 -12.95
C ARG A 185 14.84 4.68 -12.41
N ARG A 186 13.75 5.44 -12.49
CA ARG A 186 13.68 6.82 -11.98
C ARG A 186 13.73 6.89 -10.47
N LEU A 187 13.04 5.98 -9.78
CA LEU A 187 13.09 5.86 -8.31
C LEU A 187 14.50 5.53 -7.83
N GLN A 188 15.17 4.55 -8.44
CA GLN A 188 16.55 4.17 -8.10
C GLN A 188 17.55 5.31 -8.34
N ALA A 189 17.41 6.04 -9.44
CA ALA A 189 18.26 7.22 -9.72
C ALA A 189 18.11 8.36 -8.69
N SER A 190 17.06 8.29 -7.85
CA SER A 190 16.73 9.28 -6.83
C SER A 190 17.12 8.84 -5.40
N GLU A 191 17.59 7.60 -5.20
CA GLU A 191 18.00 7.11 -3.87
C GLU A 191 19.14 7.99 -3.29
N GLY A 192 18.89 8.61 -2.12
CA GLY A 192 19.88 9.44 -1.40
C GLY A 192 19.72 10.96 -1.55
N LYS A 193 18.63 11.45 -2.14
CA LYS A 193 18.43 12.88 -2.48
C LYS A 193 17.39 13.60 -1.61
N GLN A 194 17.47 14.93 -1.57
CA GLN A 194 16.63 15.84 -0.76
C GLN A 194 15.16 15.85 -1.20
N LEU A 195 14.27 16.34 -0.33
CA LEU A 195 12.81 16.40 -0.53
C LEU A 195 12.37 17.07 -1.85
N ASP A 196 13.06 18.12 -2.29
CA ASP A 196 12.72 18.85 -3.53
C ASP A 196 12.85 17.97 -4.78
N GLN A 197 13.79 17.01 -4.78
CA GLN A 197 13.99 16.08 -5.90
C GLN A 197 12.91 14.99 -5.93
N LEU A 198 12.32 14.64 -4.78
CA LEU A 198 11.19 13.71 -4.71
C LEU A 198 9.91 14.32 -5.27
N TYR A 199 9.71 15.63 -5.09
CA TYR A 199 8.57 16.34 -5.68
C TYR A 199 8.63 16.32 -7.21
N ALA A 200 9.76 16.71 -7.79
CA ALA A 200 9.97 16.68 -9.24
C ALA A 200 9.82 15.25 -9.81
N LEU A 201 10.43 14.26 -9.14
CA LEU A 201 10.30 12.85 -9.50
C LEU A 201 8.84 12.36 -9.48
N SER A 202 8.09 12.71 -8.44
CA SER A 202 6.67 12.36 -8.32
C SER A 202 5.86 12.96 -9.47
N ALA A 203 6.07 14.23 -9.80
CA ALA A 203 5.40 14.89 -10.92
C ALA A 203 5.77 14.24 -12.27
N ASP A 204 7.05 13.93 -12.49
CA ASP A 204 7.54 13.31 -13.72
C ASP A 204 6.97 11.90 -13.92
N ILE A 205 6.86 11.10 -12.85
CA ILE A 205 6.25 9.76 -12.90
C ILE A 205 4.74 9.88 -13.18
N GLN A 206 4.05 10.81 -12.53
CA GLN A 206 2.63 11.04 -12.78
C GLN A 206 2.37 11.42 -14.24
N GLN A 207 3.16 12.34 -14.79
CA GLN A 207 3.05 12.75 -16.19
C GLN A 207 3.40 11.62 -17.17
N LEU A 208 4.37 10.77 -16.83
CA LEU A 208 4.69 9.57 -17.61
C LEU A 208 3.46 8.65 -17.74
N ILE A 209 2.77 8.41 -16.63
CA ILE A 209 1.56 7.55 -16.59
C ILE A 209 0.40 8.20 -17.35
N ILE A 210 0.14 9.49 -17.11
CA ILE A 210 -0.96 10.22 -17.75
C ILE A 210 -0.83 10.24 -19.28
N ARG A 211 0.40 10.36 -19.81
CA ARG A 211 0.67 10.40 -21.25
C ARG A 211 0.73 9.02 -21.91
N ALA A 212 0.83 7.95 -21.13
CA ALA A 212 0.95 6.60 -21.66
C ALA A 212 -0.36 6.18 -22.35
N PRO A 213 -0.31 5.62 -23.57
CA PRO A 213 -1.49 5.11 -24.24
C PRO A 213 -2.09 3.92 -23.48
N LEU A 214 -3.43 3.86 -23.44
CA LEU A 214 -4.13 2.70 -22.94
C LEU A 214 -4.17 1.61 -24.02
N PRO A 215 -3.93 0.33 -23.66
CA PRO A 215 -4.18 -0.80 -24.55
C PRO A 215 -5.62 -0.78 -25.11
N GLU A 216 -5.79 -1.20 -26.36
CA GLU A 216 -7.10 -1.23 -27.02
C GLU A 216 -8.09 -2.17 -26.32
N ASP A 217 -7.61 -3.33 -25.85
CA ASP A 217 -8.40 -4.31 -25.10
C ASP A 217 -8.92 -3.75 -23.77
N LEU A 218 -8.07 -3.07 -23.03
CA LEU A 218 -8.43 -2.39 -21.78
C LEU A 218 -9.40 -1.22 -22.02
N THR A 219 -9.12 -0.40 -23.04
CA THR A 219 -9.98 0.72 -23.43
C THR A 219 -11.39 0.23 -23.73
N LYS A 220 -11.50 -0.82 -24.56
CA LYS A 220 -12.78 -1.42 -24.89
C LYS A 220 -13.49 -1.97 -23.65
N ALA A 221 -12.78 -2.69 -22.77
CA ALA A 221 -13.36 -3.25 -21.55
C ALA A 221 -13.92 -2.16 -20.61
N ILE A 222 -13.22 -1.03 -20.45
CA ILE A 222 -13.69 0.11 -19.63
C ILE A 222 -14.95 0.74 -20.26
N MET A 223 -14.94 0.97 -21.57
CA MET A 223 -16.09 1.58 -22.26
C MET A 223 -17.31 0.65 -22.29
N ASP A 224 -17.11 -0.66 -22.44
CA ASP A 224 -18.19 -1.65 -22.37
C ASP A 224 -18.79 -1.67 -20.94
N GLY A 225 -17.96 -1.61 -19.90
CA GLY A 225 -18.40 -1.44 -18.52
C GLY A 225 -19.20 -0.16 -18.30
N TYR A 226 -18.77 0.96 -18.87
CA TYR A 226 -19.51 2.23 -18.81
C TYR A 226 -20.90 2.10 -19.45
N ARG A 227 -21.00 1.48 -20.62
CA ARG A 227 -22.29 1.27 -21.30
C ARG A 227 -23.25 0.42 -20.46
N GLU A 228 -22.75 -0.59 -19.75
CA GLU A 228 -23.58 -1.37 -18.82
C GLU A 228 -24.11 -0.53 -17.65
N VAL A 229 -23.32 0.43 -17.15
CA VAL A 229 -23.73 1.38 -16.11
C VAL A 229 -24.77 2.35 -16.66
N ALA A 230 -24.54 2.93 -17.84
CA ALA A 230 -25.49 3.83 -18.50
C ALA A 230 -26.83 3.15 -18.81
N ALA A 231 -26.82 1.88 -19.21
CA ALA A 231 -28.04 1.11 -19.43
C ALA A 231 -28.88 0.92 -18.15
N GLN A 232 -28.26 0.95 -16.97
CA GLN A 232 -28.94 0.79 -15.68
C GLN A 232 -29.35 2.12 -15.05
N ALA A 233 -28.50 3.15 -15.17
CA ALA A 233 -28.66 4.43 -14.47
C ALA A 233 -29.17 5.57 -15.37
N GLY A 234 -29.25 5.34 -16.69
CA GLY A 234 -29.69 6.32 -17.68
C GLY A 234 -28.58 6.74 -18.65
N GLU A 235 -28.96 7.07 -19.89
CA GLU A 235 -28.03 7.59 -20.89
C GLU A 235 -27.39 8.91 -20.41
N GLY A 236 -26.10 9.09 -20.70
CA GLY A 236 -25.35 10.29 -20.29
C GLY A 236 -25.05 10.37 -18.80
N VAL A 237 -25.29 9.31 -18.02
CA VAL A 237 -24.94 9.26 -16.60
C VAL A 237 -23.46 9.56 -16.41
N LYS A 238 -23.16 10.47 -15.48
CA LYS A 238 -21.81 10.75 -15.03
C LYS A 238 -21.41 9.72 -13.97
N VAL A 239 -20.13 9.46 -13.84
CA VAL A 239 -19.61 8.43 -12.93
C VAL A 239 -18.65 9.01 -11.90
N SER A 240 -18.51 8.32 -10.77
CA SER A 240 -17.40 8.49 -9.83
C SER A 240 -16.37 7.39 -10.07
N MET A 241 -15.11 7.79 -10.18
CA MET A 241 -13.97 6.91 -10.38
C MET A 241 -13.16 6.92 -9.09
N ARG A 242 -13.05 5.78 -8.41
CA ARG A 242 -12.49 5.67 -7.05
C ARG A 242 -11.35 4.65 -7.01
N SER A 243 -10.26 5.02 -6.36
CA SER A 243 -9.11 4.14 -6.12
C SER A 243 -9.46 3.00 -5.16
N SER A 244 -8.93 1.82 -5.46
CA SER A 244 -9.06 0.60 -4.65
C SER A 244 -7.75 -0.18 -4.72
N ALA A 245 -6.77 0.25 -3.92
CA ALA A 245 -5.44 -0.34 -3.97
C ALA A 245 -5.43 -1.74 -3.33
N LEU A 246 -4.69 -2.67 -3.92
CA LEU A 246 -4.45 -3.97 -3.28
C LEU A 246 -3.68 -3.79 -1.97
N GLY A 247 -4.09 -4.53 -0.94
CA GLY A 247 -3.46 -4.49 0.37
C GLY A 247 -3.73 -3.20 1.15
N GLU A 248 -4.69 -2.37 0.73
CA GLU A 248 -5.03 -1.12 1.42
C GLU A 248 -5.42 -1.34 2.89
N ASP A 249 -6.01 -2.50 3.21
CA ASP A 249 -6.47 -2.89 4.56
C ASP A 249 -5.66 -4.05 5.18
N SER A 250 -4.52 -4.43 4.61
CA SER A 250 -3.70 -5.52 5.14
C SER A 250 -2.87 -5.06 6.36
N ALA A 251 -3.17 -5.61 7.55
CA ALA A 251 -2.34 -5.52 8.76
C ALA A 251 -1.96 -4.09 9.22
N GLY A 252 -2.94 -3.18 9.31
CA GLY A 252 -2.74 -1.85 9.91
C GLY A 252 -2.08 -0.82 8.98
N THR A 253 -1.92 -1.15 7.70
CA THR A 253 -1.79 -0.13 6.67
C THR A 253 -3.19 0.44 6.43
N SER A 254 -3.34 1.74 6.51
CA SER A 254 -4.46 2.46 5.92
C SER A 254 -3.83 3.48 5.00
N PHE A 255 -4.12 3.38 3.71
CA PHE A 255 -3.79 4.44 2.74
C PHE A 255 -4.91 5.49 2.68
N ALA A 256 -5.80 5.51 3.69
CA ALA A 256 -6.95 6.40 3.73
C ALA A 256 -6.53 7.85 3.45
N GLY A 257 -7.23 8.45 2.48
CA GLY A 257 -7.04 9.83 2.05
C GLY A 257 -5.81 10.11 1.17
N GLN A 258 -5.00 9.11 0.78
CA GLN A 258 -3.79 9.37 -0.02
C GLN A 258 -3.98 9.24 -1.52
N TYR A 259 -4.98 8.48 -1.97
CA TYR A 259 -5.23 8.23 -3.38
C TYR A 259 -6.39 9.07 -3.91
N ARG A 260 -6.31 9.42 -5.19
CA ARG A 260 -7.27 10.32 -5.85
C ARG A 260 -8.60 9.58 -6.08
N SER A 261 -9.69 10.33 -6.00
CA SER A 261 -11.01 9.95 -6.47
C SER A 261 -11.54 11.09 -7.33
N GLU A 262 -12.09 10.76 -8.49
CA GLU A 262 -12.68 11.72 -9.42
C GLU A 262 -14.20 11.57 -9.39
N LEU A 263 -14.89 12.70 -9.24
CA LEU A 263 -16.34 12.74 -9.15
C LEU A 263 -16.92 13.43 -10.38
N ASN A 264 -18.15 13.06 -10.75
CA ASN A 264 -18.87 13.68 -11.87
C ASN A 264 -18.13 13.58 -13.23
N VAL A 265 -17.51 12.44 -13.49
CA VAL A 265 -16.75 12.16 -14.71
C VAL A 265 -17.71 11.80 -15.86
N SER A 266 -17.51 12.40 -17.03
CA SER A 266 -18.24 12.06 -18.26
C SER A 266 -17.69 10.82 -18.97
N GLU A 267 -18.49 10.25 -19.88
CA GLU A 267 -18.03 9.19 -20.79
C GLU A 267 -16.70 9.55 -21.47
N ASP A 268 -16.62 10.75 -22.06
CA ASP A 268 -15.43 11.21 -22.79
C ASP A 268 -14.17 11.30 -21.93
N ASN A 269 -14.32 11.48 -20.62
CA ASN A 269 -13.21 11.68 -19.69
C ASN A 269 -12.89 10.44 -18.84
N ILE A 270 -13.63 9.33 -19.00
CA ILE A 270 -13.48 8.15 -18.13
C ILE A 270 -12.07 7.53 -18.21
N LEU A 271 -11.50 7.50 -19.41
CA LEU A 271 -10.16 6.94 -19.66
C LEU A 271 -9.06 7.83 -19.10
N GLU A 272 -9.24 9.15 -19.17
CA GLU A 272 -8.32 10.11 -18.59
C GLU A 272 -8.35 10.02 -17.06
N ALA A 273 -9.55 10.02 -16.47
CA ALA A 273 -9.75 9.85 -15.03
C ALA A 273 -9.15 8.53 -14.51
N TYR A 274 -9.26 7.44 -15.28
CA TYR A 274 -8.60 6.17 -14.95
C TYR A 274 -7.07 6.32 -14.84
N LYS A 275 -6.42 6.96 -15.82
CA LYS A 275 -4.97 7.21 -15.78
C LYS A 275 -4.59 8.16 -14.65
N GLU A 276 -5.38 9.20 -14.37
CA GLU A 276 -5.15 10.11 -13.25
C GLU A 276 -5.19 9.41 -11.90
N ILE A 277 -6.13 8.47 -11.71
CA ILE A 277 -6.22 7.68 -10.47
C ILE A 277 -5.01 6.75 -10.34
N ILE A 278 -4.58 6.11 -11.43
CA ILE A 278 -3.34 5.32 -11.40
C ILE A 278 -2.13 6.20 -11.07
N ALA A 279 -2.02 7.37 -11.71
CA ALA A 279 -0.96 8.32 -11.45
C ALA A 279 -0.95 8.77 -9.97
N SER A 280 -2.11 8.86 -9.32
CA SER A 280 -2.20 9.20 -7.88
C SER A 280 -1.50 8.20 -6.97
N LYS A 281 -1.24 6.96 -7.42
CA LYS A 281 -0.35 6.03 -6.72
C LYS A 281 1.04 6.66 -6.50
N TYR A 282 1.47 7.57 -7.37
CA TYR A 282 2.79 8.17 -7.36
C TYR A 282 2.81 9.62 -6.89
N THR A 283 1.80 10.06 -6.12
CA THR A 283 1.91 11.31 -5.37
C THR A 283 3.07 11.26 -4.38
N LEU A 284 3.61 12.42 -4.01
CA LEU A 284 4.72 12.50 -3.05
C LEU A 284 4.37 11.77 -1.75
N GLN A 285 3.15 11.98 -1.24
CA GLN A 285 2.64 11.36 -0.02
C GLN A 285 2.60 9.83 -0.15
N ALA A 286 2.06 9.32 -1.27
CA ALA A 286 1.94 7.89 -1.49
C ALA A 286 3.30 7.20 -1.69
N ILE A 287 4.23 7.82 -2.43
CA ILE A 287 5.61 7.33 -2.59
C ILE A 287 6.31 7.33 -1.23
N SER A 288 6.27 8.45 -0.49
CA SER A 288 6.87 8.54 0.84
C SER A 288 6.28 7.51 1.81
N TYR A 289 4.97 7.29 1.78
CA TYR A 289 4.33 6.27 2.60
C TYR A 289 4.84 4.86 2.26
N ARG A 290 4.88 4.49 0.97
CA ARG A 290 5.38 3.18 0.54
C ARG A 290 6.85 2.99 0.88
N LEU A 291 7.70 3.98 0.65
CA LEU A 291 9.13 3.94 0.99
C LEU A 291 9.34 3.78 2.50
N ASN A 292 8.58 4.53 3.31
CA ASN A 292 8.62 4.40 4.76
C ASN A 292 8.15 2.99 5.17
N ARG A 293 6.98 2.53 4.75
CA ARG A 293 6.47 1.19 5.12
C ARG A 293 7.22 0.02 4.44
N GLY A 294 8.13 0.33 3.52
CA GLY A 294 8.81 -0.56 2.59
C GLY A 294 7.99 -1.51 1.78
N ILE A 295 6.83 -1.02 1.42
CA ILE A 295 5.97 -1.67 0.46
C ILE A 295 6.61 -1.48 -0.93
N ARG A 296 6.80 -2.56 -1.70
CA ARG A 296 7.27 -2.42 -3.08
C ARG A 296 6.23 -1.69 -3.89
N ASP A 297 6.68 -0.87 -4.82
CA ASP A 297 5.78 -0.27 -5.79
C ASP A 297 5.04 -1.36 -6.60
N GLU A 298 5.75 -2.42 -6.99
CA GLU A 298 5.23 -3.57 -7.73
C GLU A 298 4.14 -4.38 -6.97
N ASP A 299 4.09 -4.28 -5.64
CA ASP A 299 3.13 -5.04 -4.82
C ASP A 299 1.77 -4.35 -4.68
N VAL A 300 1.69 -3.08 -5.07
CA VAL A 300 0.49 -2.26 -4.91
C VAL A 300 -0.12 -2.02 -6.28
N ALA A 301 -0.94 -2.96 -6.74
CA ALA A 301 -1.78 -2.72 -7.90
C ALA A 301 -2.91 -1.75 -7.53
N MET A 302 -3.20 -0.79 -8.41
CA MET A 302 -4.28 0.17 -8.23
C MET A 302 -5.50 -0.28 -9.04
N CYS A 303 -6.46 -0.91 -8.39
CA CYS A 303 -7.76 -1.15 -9.00
C CYS A 303 -8.58 0.15 -8.98
N VAL A 304 -9.52 0.29 -9.90
CA VAL A 304 -10.34 1.50 -10.03
C VAL A 304 -11.80 1.14 -10.14
N GLY A 305 -12.59 1.52 -9.14
CA GLY A 305 -14.05 1.42 -9.18
C GLY A 305 -14.66 2.54 -10.00
N CYS A 306 -15.59 2.20 -10.87
CA CYS A 306 -16.44 3.14 -11.60
C CYS A 306 -17.88 2.93 -11.12
N MET A 307 -18.50 3.99 -10.60
CA MET A 307 -19.87 3.92 -10.04
C MET A 307 -20.72 5.05 -10.62
N ALA A 308 -21.97 4.80 -10.93
CA ALA A 308 -22.93 5.85 -11.28
C ALA A 308 -22.94 6.94 -10.21
N MET A 309 -22.85 8.20 -10.63
CA MET A 309 -22.80 9.34 -9.72
C MET A 309 -24.18 9.57 -9.11
N VAL A 310 -24.23 9.69 -7.78
CA VAL A 310 -25.47 10.05 -7.06
C VAL A 310 -25.62 11.57 -7.07
N ASN A 311 -26.79 12.06 -7.47
CA ASN A 311 -27.16 13.46 -7.30
C ASN A 311 -27.53 13.71 -5.82
N ALA A 312 -26.52 13.85 -4.97
CA ALA A 312 -26.71 13.92 -3.52
C ALA A 312 -27.41 15.22 -3.11
N VAL A 313 -28.54 15.09 -2.41
CA VAL A 313 -29.17 16.19 -1.67
C VAL A 313 -28.45 16.39 -0.34
N SER A 314 -28.06 15.29 0.31
CA SER A 314 -27.21 15.27 1.49
C SER A 314 -26.23 14.10 1.40
N GLY A 315 -25.10 14.21 2.07
CA GLY A 315 -24.13 13.13 2.19
C GLY A 315 -23.32 13.27 3.46
N GLY A 316 -22.67 12.19 3.86
CA GLY A 316 -21.88 12.20 5.07
C GLY A 316 -21.09 10.93 5.33
N VAL A 317 -20.63 10.84 6.58
CA VAL A 317 -19.92 9.69 7.12
C VAL A 317 -20.63 9.25 8.38
N LEU A 318 -20.84 7.94 8.52
CA LEU A 318 -21.46 7.31 9.67
C LEU A 318 -20.48 6.34 10.32
N TYR A 319 -20.33 6.47 11.64
CA TYR A 319 -19.59 5.52 12.47
C TYR A 319 -20.57 4.72 13.31
N THR A 320 -20.49 3.39 13.23
CA THR A 320 -21.41 2.54 14.00
C THR A 320 -21.07 2.44 15.49
N ARG A 321 -19.94 3.03 15.91
CA ARG A 321 -19.58 3.29 17.30
C ARG A 321 -18.84 4.62 17.40
N ASN A 322 -18.77 5.19 18.60
CA ASN A 322 -18.03 6.43 18.82
C ASN A 322 -16.52 6.22 18.53
N PRO A 323 -15.93 6.93 17.54
CA PRO A 323 -14.52 6.76 17.19
C PRO A 323 -13.57 7.33 18.26
N LEU A 324 -14.05 8.17 19.17
CA LEU A 324 -13.28 8.83 20.23
C LEU A 324 -13.42 8.14 21.58
N ASN A 325 -14.43 7.28 21.78
CA ASN A 325 -14.69 6.61 23.04
C ASN A 325 -15.22 5.19 22.83
N ILE A 326 -14.36 4.20 23.04
CA ILE A 326 -14.71 2.77 22.89
C ILE A 326 -15.83 2.28 23.83
N ARG A 327 -16.15 3.02 24.90
CA ARG A 327 -17.24 2.68 25.83
C ARG A 327 -18.60 3.25 25.40
N ASP A 328 -18.62 4.07 24.37
CA ASP A 328 -19.83 4.65 23.80
C ASP A 328 -20.15 3.91 22.50
N ASP A 329 -21.22 3.11 22.55
CA ASP A 329 -21.70 2.28 21.46
C ASP A 329 -22.74 2.99 20.58
N SER A 330 -23.01 4.28 20.85
CA SER A 330 -23.92 5.10 20.04
C SER A 330 -23.39 5.26 18.61
N ILE A 331 -24.32 5.48 17.68
CA ILE A 331 -24.04 5.69 16.27
C ILE A 331 -23.85 7.18 16.02
N PHE A 332 -22.76 7.55 15.37
CA PHE A 332 -22.40 8.94 15.05
C PHE A 332 -22.58 9.18 13.56
N ILE A 333 -23.37 10.18 13.20
CA ILE A 333 -23.66 10.54 11.80
C ILE A 333 -23.24 11.99 11.58
N ASN A 334 -22.17 12.18 10.80
CA ASN A 334 -21.74 13.48 10.33
C ASN A 334 -22.34 13.73 8.95
N SER A 335 -22.99 14.88 8.73
CA SER A 335 -23.71 15.15 7.49
C SER A 335 -23.61 16.59 7.01
N VAL A 336 -23.65 16.76 5.70
CA VAL A 336 -23.65 18.05 5.00
C VAL A 336 -24.70 18.06 3.89
N TRP A 337 -24.99 19.25 3.37
CA TRP A 337 -25.74 19.41 2.13
C TRP A 337 -24.88 19.03 0.93
N GLY A 338 -25.49 18.39 -0.07
CA GLY A 338 -24.79 17.99 -1.29
C GLY A 338 -23.87 16.79 -1.10
N LEU A 339 -22.75 16.78 -1.82
CA LEU A 339 -21.76 15.70 -1.78
C LEU A 339 -21.00 15.65 -0.45
N PRO A 340 -20.62 14.45 0.04
CA PRO A 340 -19.92 14.26 1.33
C PRO A 340 -18.45 14.73 1.33
N LYS A 341 -17.98 15.41 0.27
CA LYS A 341 -16.58 15.82 0.07
C LYS A 341 -16.02 16.58 1.28
N SER A 342 -16.79 17.53 1.81
CA SER A 342 -16.42 18.37 2.96
C SER A 342 -16.34 17.64 4.31
N VAL A 343 -17.06 16.52 4.45
CA VAL A 343 -17.02 15.71 5.68
C VAL A 343 -15.76 14.87 5.67
N VAL A 344 -15.42 14.30 4.53
CA VAL A 344 -14.25 13.43 4.36
C VAL A 344 -12.94 14.21 4.50
N ASP A 345 -12.88 15.45 4.02
CA ASP A 345 -11.69 16.30 4.12
C ASP A 345 -11.63 17.17 5.40
N GLY A 346 -12.71 17.22 6.17
CA GLY A 346 -12.82 17.98 7.43
C GLY A 346 -12.80 19.50 7.24
N SER A 347 -13.08 20.01 6.03
CA SER A 347 -12.95 21.43 5.69
C SER A 347 -14.11 22.31 6.17
N VAL A 348 -15.25 21.73 6.57
CA VAL A 348 -16.49 22.46 6.87
C VAL A 348 -17.13 21.97 8.18
N ALA A 349 -17.82 22.88 8.87
CA ALA A 349 -18.73 22.52 9.94
C ALA A 349 -19.87 21.64 9.40
N CYS A 350 -19.98 20.41 9.88
CA CYS A 350 -21.04 19.47 9.52
C CYS A 350 -22.04 19.28 10.67
N ASP A 351 -23.24 18.82 10.35
CA ASP A 351 -24.20 18.42 11.38
C ASP A 351 -23.73 17.12 12.02
N LEU A 352 -23.87 17.02 13.34
CA LEU A 352 -23.66 15.79 14.07
C LEU A 352 -24.99 15.30 14.65
N PHE A 353 -25.38 14.08 14.27
CA PHE A 353 -26.47 13.34 14.89
C PHE A 353 -25.89 12.15 15.64
N VAL A 354 -26.35 11.96 16.88
CA VAL A 354 -26.04 10.77 17.68
C VAL A 354 -27.32 9.99 17.89
N ALA A 355 -27.30 8.72 17.51
CA ALA A 355 -28.45 7.83 17.62
C ALA A 355 -28.13 6.61 18.48
N SER A 356 -29.14 6.15 19.23
CA SER A 356 -29.07 4.90 19.97
C SER A 356 -29.17 3.69 19.03
N ARG A 357 -28.79 2.52 19.54
CA ARG A 357 -28.89 1.24 18.83
C ARG A 357 -30.24 0.52 19.02
N SER A 358 -31.24 1.17 19.60
CA SER A 358 -32.58 0.59 19.78
C SER A 358 -33.29 0.40 18.44
N ASP A 359 -34.34 -0.42 18.43
CA ASP A 359 -35.25 -0.57 17.30
C ASP A 359 -36.69 -0.21 17.75
N PRO A 360 -37.25 0.94 17.30
CA PRO A 360 -36.64 1.94 16.43
C PRO A 360 -35.57 2.77 17.15
N PRO A 361 -34.58 3.34 16.43
CA PRO A 361 -33.51 4.11 17.05
C PRO A 361 -33.97 5.50 17.49
N ASP A 362 -33.62 5.85 18.72
CA ASP A 362 -33.81 7.19 19.28
C ASP A 362 -32.67 8.14 18.88
N ILE A 363 -33.01 9.38 18.53
CA ILE A 363 -32.04 10.44 18.23
C ILE A 363 -31.68 11.13 19.55
N LEU A 364 -30.50 10.81 20.08
CA LEU A 364 -30.02 11.25 21.39
C LEU A 364 -29.49 12.69 21.35
N THR A 365 -28.88 13.10 20.24
CA THR A 365 -28.28 14.44 20.11
C THR A 365 -28.42 14.93 18.68
N ARG A 366 -28.68 16.24 18.54
CA ARG A 366 -28.64 16.99 17.28
C ARG A 366 -27.77 18.22 17.49
N ASP A 367 -26.64 18.27 16.83
CA ASP A 367 -25.80 19.44 16.75
C ASP A 367 -25.78 19.94 15.30
N VAL A 368 -26.74 20.81 14.98
CA VAL A 368 -26.92 21.35 13.63
C VAL A 368 -26.06 22.59 13.46
N LYS A 369 -25.21 22.58 12.44
CA LYS A 369 -24.28 23.68 12.15
C LYS A 369 -24.79 24.52 10.99
N LEU A 370 -24.45 25.81 11.04
CA LEU A 370 -24.58 26.67 9.87
C LEU A 370 -23.54 26.22 8.82
N LYS A 371 -24.03 25.81 7.66
CA LYS A 371 -23.21 25.37 6.52
C LYS A 371 -23.18 26.52 5.51
N ASP A 372 -22.00 27.10 5.27
CA ASP A 372 -21.82 28.28 4.43
C ASP A 372 -21.78 27.95 2.93
N HIS A 373 -21.53 26.68 2.58
CA HIS A 373 -21.53 26.19 1.20
C HIS A 373 -21.90 24.71 1.12
N LYS A 374 -22.16 24.24 -0.10
CA LYS A 374 -22.32 22.83 -0.47
C LYS A 374 -21.59 22.49 -1.75
N PHE A 375 -21.27 21.21 -1.93
CA PHE A 375 -20.73 20.70 -3.19
C PHE A 375 -21.80 19.98 -4.01
N VAL A 376 -21.90 20.32 -5.29
CA VAL A 376 -22.90 19.75 -6.21
C VAL A 376 -22.24 19.38 -7.54
N CYS A 377 -22.83 18.42 -8.24
CA CYS A 377 -22.44 18.06 -9.60
C CYS A 377 -23.11 18.99 -10.62
N TYR A 378 -22.31 19.68 -11.42
CA TYR A 378 -22.79 20.40 -12.61
C TYR A 378 -22.42 19.65 -13.89
N PRO A 379 -23.30 19.57 -14.90
CA PRO A 379 -23.07 18.76 -16.10
C PRO A 379 -21.76 19.00 -16.84
N ASP A 380 -21.32 20.27 -16.91
CA ASP A 380 -20.18 20.71 -17.73
C ASP A 380 -18.98 21.20 -16.89
N GLU A 381 -19.20 21.55 -15.62
CA GLU A 381 -18.18 22.15 -14.75
C GLU A 381 -17.59 21.16 -13.72
N GLY A 382 -18.10 19.93 -13.67
CA GLY A 382 -17.65 18.93 -12.70
C GLY A 382 -18.27 19.16 -11.32
N VAL A 383 -17.46 19.10 -10.26
CA VAL A 383 -17.93 19.35 -8.88
C VAL A 383 -17.70 20.81 -8.51
N CYS A 384 -18.77 21.55 -8.29
CA CYS A 384 -18.71 22.97 -7.95
C CYS A 384 -19.08 23.22 -6.49
N ARG A 385 -18.43 24.22 -5.90
CA ARG A 385 -18.80 24.79 -4.62
C ARG A 385 -19.89 25.84 -4.85
N LEU A 386 -21.03 25.68 -4.17
CA LEU A 386 -22.13 26.63 -4.18
C LEU A 386 -22.27 27.23 -2.78
N ASP A 387 -22.10 28.54 -2.65
CA ASP A 387 -22.31 29.23 -1.38
C ASP A 387 -23.81 29.30 -1.04
N LEU A 388 -24.16 28.94 0.20
CA LEU A 388 -25.53 28.93 0.70
C LEU A 388 -25.89 30.32 1.25
N THR A 389 -25.76 31.34 0.40
CA THR A 389 -26.05 32.74 0.78
C THR A 389 -27.54 32.93 1.09
N GLY A 390 -27.84 33.40 2.31
CA GLY A 390 -29.19 33.79 2.73
C GLY A 390 -29.84 32.89 3.80
N GLU A 391 -29.29 31.72 4.11
CA GLU A 391 -29.71 30.96 5.29
C GLU A 391 -29.12 31.61 6.55
N SER A 392 -29.95 32.35 7.28
CA SER A 392 -29.56 33.03 8.53
C SER A 392 -29.69 32.12 9.76
N SER A 393 -30.20 30.89 9.60
CA SER A 393 -30.37 29.92 10.67
C SER A 393 -29.90 28.53 10.22
N PRO A 394 -29.24 27.74 11.11
CA PRO A 394 -28.83 26.38 10.81
C PRO A 394 -30.02 25.50 10.40
N SER A 395 -29.93 24.88 9.23
CA SER A 395 -30.87 23.88 8.72
C SER A 395 -30.26 22.48 8.81
N ALA A 396 -31.03 21.49 9.26
CA ALA A 396 -30.58 20.10 9.34
C ALA A 396 -30.50 19.49 7.94
N SER A 397 -29.35 18.91 7.60
CA SER A 397 -29.16 18.24 6.30
C SER A 397 -29.86 16.88 6.18
N LEU A 398 -30.30 16.32 7.30
CA LEU A 398 -31.10 15.10 7.38
C LEU A 398 -32.38 15.33 8.16
N ASN A 399 -33.44 14.62 7.77
CA ASN A 399 -34.65 14.46 8.57
C ASN A 399 -34.59 13.20 9.44
N ASP A 400 -35.52 13.09 10.39
CA ASP A 400 -35.56 11.98 11.34
C ASP A 400 -35.69 10.61 10.68
N ASP A 401 -36.48 10.49 9.61
CA ASP A 401 -36.71 9.21 8.94
C ASP A 401 -35.45 8.74 8.20
N GLN A 402 -34.74 9.67 7.54
CA GLN A 402 -33.44 9.41 6.91
C GLN A 402 -32.40 8.98 7.95
N ILE A 403 -32.39 9.60 9.14
CA ILE A 403 -31.49 9.20 10.23
C ILE A 403 -31.77 7.76 10.66
N ARG A 404 -33.05 7.40 10.87
CA ARG A 404 -33.43 6.04 11.27
C ARG A 404 -33.09 5.00 10.20
N GLU A 405 -33.31 5.33 8.93
CA GLU A 405 -32.96 4.46 7.80
C GLU A 405 -31.45 4.23 7.72
N LEU A 406 -30.64 5.28 7.82
CA LEU A 406 -29.18 5.19 7.83
C LEU A 406 -28.69 4.33 9.01
N VAL A 407 -29.26 4.49 10.20
CA VAL A 407 -28.95 3.65 11.37
C VAL A 407 -29.27 2.18 11.09
N GLY A 408 -30.45 1.89 10.53
CA GLY A 408 -30.84 0.52 10.19
C GLY A 408 -29.90 -0.13 9.16
N ILE A 409 -29.50 0.60 8.13
CA ILE A 409 -28.52 0.15 7.13
C ILE A 409 -27.17 -0.12 7.81
N ALA A 410 -26.69 0.82 8.62
CA ALA A 410 -25.38 0.73 9.23
C ALA A 410 -25.26 -0.43 10.23
N LEU A 411 -26.31 -0.69 11.02
CA LEU A 411 -26.36 -1.83 11.93
C LEU A 411 -26.32 -3.17 11.18
N ARG A 412 -27.01 -3.27 10.02
CA ARG A 412 -26.93 -4.47 9.16
C ARG A 412 -25.53 -4.70 8.59
N ILE A 413 -24.82 -3.63 8.23
CA ILE A 413 -23.42 -3.72 7.78
C ILE A 413 -22.51 -4.15 8.95
N GLU A 414 -22.62 -3.52 10.12
CA GLU A 414 -21.82 -3.92 11.30
C GLU A 414 -22.08 -5.37 11.70
N GLU A 415 -23.33 -5.82 11.70
CA GLU A 415 -23.69 -7.21 12.02
C GLU A 415 -23.03 -8.19 11.05
N HIS A 416 -23.02 -7.88 9.76
CA HIS A 416 -22.40 -8.74 8.73
C HIS A 416 -20.89 -8.88 8.90
N TYR A 417 -20.19 -7.77 9.17
CA TYR A 417 -18.73 -7.77 9.31
C TYR A 417 -18.25 -8.12 10.73
N GLY A 418 -19.13 -8.07 11.73
CA GLY A 418 -18.84 -8.37 13.13
C GLY A 418 -17.90 -7.37 13.82
N ILE A 419 -17.60 -6.24 13.18
CA ILE A 419 -16.70 -5.19 13.68
C ILE A 419 -17.32 -3.80 13.41
N PRO A 420 -16.99 -2.77 14.21
CA PRO A 420 -17.46 -1.40 13.98
C PRO A 420 -17.11 -0.90 12.58
N GLN A 421 -18.01 -0.13 11.98
CA GLN A 421 -17.88 0.31 10.59
C GLN A 421 -17.76 1.82 10.48
N ASP A 422 -17.05 2.23 9.43
CA ASP A 422 -16.96 3.61 8.91
C ASP A 422 -17.58 3.61 7.51
N ILE A 423 -18.69 4.33 7.34
CA ILE A 423 -19.56 4.24 6.16
C ILE A 423 -19.73 5.63 5.55
N GLU A 424 -19.24 5.83 4.32
CA GLU A 424 -19.61 6.97 3.47
C GLU A 424 -20.99 6.70 2.86
N TRP A 425 -21.88 7.69 2.93
CA TRP A 425 -23.24 7.59 2.41
C TRP A 425 -23.67 8.88 1.70
N ALA A 426 -24.66 8.75 0.83
CA ALA A 426 -25.33 9.86 0.16
C ALA A 426 -26.82 9.57 0.04
N VAL A 427 -27.63 10.62 0.19
CA VAL A 427 -29.08 10.61 0.02
C VAL A 427 -29.40 11.31 -1.30
N GLY A 428 -30.01 10.57 -2.21
CA GLY A 428 -30.55 11.10 -3.47
C GLY A 428 -31.87 11.87 -3.25
N PRO A 429 -32.41 12.47 -4.32
CA PRO A 429 -33.66 13.21 -4.28
C PRO A 429 -34.90 12.34 -4.04
#